data_AF-A0A1D2I4W1-F1
#
_entry.id   AF-A0A1D2I4W1-F1
#
_cell.length_a   1.000
_cell.length_b   1.000
_cell.length_c   1.000
_cell.angle_alpha   90.00
_cell.angle_beta   90.00
_cell.angle_gamma   90.00
#
_symmetry.space_group_name_H-M   'P 1'
#
loop_
_entity.id
_entity.type
_entity.pdbx_description
1 polymer ?
#
loop_
_entity_poly.entity_id
_entity_poly.type
_entity_poly.pdbx_seq_one_letter_code
_entity_poly.pdbx_strand_id
1 'polypeptide(L)' 'MRTSIPFAAVAAFIEQLGAELNETAAVTIGPNCVTVTEYRRDEDGRRFAVGDHPATTTTEIRIERSTS' A
#
# COMPACT_ATOMS: atom_id res chain seq x y z
N MET A 1 -5.04 17.89 -19.30
CA MET A 1 -3.67 17.84 -18.73
C MET A 1 -3.43 16.45 -18.20
N ARG A 2 -2.40 15.74 -18.67
CA ARG A 2 -2.07 14.41 -18.16
C ARG A 2 -0.81 14.55 -17.31
N THR A 3 -1.00 14.89 -16.05
CA THR A 3 0.10 14.97 -15.08
C THR A 3 0.49 13.54 -14.71
N SER A 4 1.77 13.22 -14.85
CA SER A 4 2.33 11.92 -14.47
C SER A 4 3.26 12.09 -13.28
N ILE A 5 3.21 11.15 -12.35
CA ILE A 5 4.16 11.06 -11.23
C ILE A 5 5.26 10.06 -11.65
N PRO A 6 6.56 10.38 -11.49
CA PRO A 6 7.62 9.43 -11.74
C PRO A 6 7.46 8.19 -10.87
N PHE A 7 7.64 7.00 -11.45
CA PHE A 7 7.48 5.74 -10.72
C PHE A 7 8.42 5.64 -9.51
N ALA A 8 9.64 6.16 -9.63
CA ALA A 8 10.60 6.22 -8.52
C ALA A 8 10.07 7.03 -7.31
N ALA A 9 9.28 8.08 -7.55
CA ALA A 9 8.67 8.86 -6.46
C ALA A 9 7.55 8.06 -5.78
N VAL A 10 6.80 7.25 -6.55
CA VAL A 10 5.77 6.35 -6.01
C VAL A 10 6.42 5.24 -5.18
N ALA A 11 7.50 4.64 -5.67
CA ALA A 11 8.25 3.62 -4.94
C ALA A 11 8.76 4.13 -3.60
N ALA A 12 9.44 5.28 -3.60
CA ALA A 12 9.94 5.92 -2.38
C ALA A 12 8.82 6.25 -1.38
N PHE A 13 7.66 6.70 -1.86
CA PHE A 13 6.50 6.96 -1.00
C PHE A 13 5.98 5.68 -0.33
N ILE A 14 5.82 4.59 -1.09
CA ILE A 14 5.36 3.30 -0.56
C ILE A 14 6.34 2.75 0.48
N GLU A 15 7.64 2.82 0.21
CA GLU A 15 8.69 2.40 1.14
C GLU A 15 8.68 3.23 2.44
N GLN A 16 8.43 4.55 2.35
CA GLN A 16 8.29 5.43 3.52
C GLN A 16 7.08 5.09 4.40
N LEU A 17 6.03 4.50 3.83
CA LEU A 17 4.88 4.00 4.57
C LEU A 17 5.17 2.66 5.28
N GLY A 18 6.36 2.08 5.07
CA GLY A 18 6.76 0.79 5.62
C GLY A 18 6.24 -0.42 4.84
N ALA A 19 5.77 -0.22 3.61
CA ALA A 19 5.25 -1.27 2.75
C ALA A 19 6.25 -1.64 1.64
N GLU A 20 6.18 -2.88 1.17
CA GLU A 20 7.02 -3.34 0.07
C GLU A 20 6.32 -3.17 -1.29
N LEU A 21 7.01 -2.53 -2.25
CA LEU A 21 6.44 -2.23 -3.57
C LEU A 21 5.96 -3.49 -4.32
N ASN A 22 6.69 -4.60 -4.19
CA ASN A 22 6.35 -5.87 -4.86
C ASN A 22 5.21 -6.63 -4.19
N GLU A 23 4.86 -6.23 -2.97
CA GLU A 23 3.78 -6.80 -2.16
C GLU A 23 2.54 -5.90 -2.15
N THR A 24 2.70 -4.63 -2.48
CA THR A 24 1.62 -3.65 -2.54
C THR A 24 0.70 -3.93 -3.74
N ALA A 25 -0.55 -4.28 -3.44
CA ALA A 25 -1.61 -4.45 -4.43
C ALA A 25 -2.24 -3.11 -4.80
N ALA A 26 -2.47 -2.23 -3.81
CA ALA A 26 -3.09 -0.93 -4.01
C ALA A 26 -2.69 0.06 -2.91
N VAL A 27 -2.66 1.35 -3.25
CA VAL A 27 -2.53 2.46 -2.31
C VAL A 27 -3.66 3.44 -2.56
N THR A 28 -4.42 3.75 -1.52
CA THR A 28 -5.51 4.74 -1.57
C THR A 28 -5.18 5.88 -0.64
N ILE A 29 -5.15 7.10 -1.18
CA ILE A 29 -4.86 8.32 -0.40
C ILE A 29 -6.19 9.02 -0.12
N GLY A 30 -6.59 9.02 1.15
CA GLY A 30 -7.75 9.75 1.65
C GLY A 30 -7.37 11.07 2.32
N PRO A 31 -8.36 11.88 2.72
CA PRO A 31 -8.13 13.18 3.35
C PRO A 31 -7.51 13.10 4.76
N ASN A 32 -7.67 11.95 5.44
CA ASN A 32 -7.29 11.76 6.84
C ASN A 32 -6.43 10.51 7.08
N CYS A 33 -6.31 9.64 6.09
CA CYS A 33 -5.50 8.41 6.18
C CYS A 33 -5.00 8.01 4.79
N VAL A 34 -3.91 7.25 4.79
CA VAL A 34 -3.44 6.50 3.63
C VAL A 34 -3.70 5.03 3.91
N THR A 35 -4.34 4.35 2.96
CA THR A 35 -4.64 2.93 3.07
C THR A 35 -3.74 2.17 2.11
N VAL A 36 -2.91 1.28 2.64
CA VAL A 36 -2.05 0.38 1.87
C VAL A 36 -2.66 -1.01 1.90
N THR A 37 -2.85 -1.61 0.73
CA THR A 37 -3.33 -2.98 0.58
C THR A 37 -2.18 -3.84 0.07
N GLU A 38 -1.80 -4.86 0.83
CA GLU A 38 -0.68 -5.75 0.54
C GLU A 38 -1.19 -7.18 0.31
N TYR A 39 -0.51 -7.93 -0.55
CA TYR A 39 -0.79 -9.36 -0.72
C TYR A 39 -0.35 -10.13 0.53
N ARG A 40 -1.26 -10.90 1.11
CA ARG A 40 -0.94 -11.76 2.25
C ARG A 40 0.00 -12.88 1.78
N ARG A 41 1.02 -13.17 2.56
CA ARG A 41 1.88 -14.34 2.37
C ARG A 41 1.48 -15.48 3.33
N ASP A 42 1.68 -16.71 2.89
CA ASP A 42 1.62 -17.90 3.73
C ASP A 42 2.96 -18.14 4.46
N GLU A 43 3.02 -19.19 5.29
CA GLU A 43 4.21 -19.55 6.07
C GLU A 43 5.42 -19.92 5.19
N ASP A 44 5.17 -20.30 3.93
CA ASP A 44 6.19 -20.61 2.91
C ASP A 44 6.59 -19.37 2.07
N GLY A 45 6.05 -18.19 2.39
CA GLY A 45 6.33 -16.93 1.70
C GLY A 45 5.63 -16.79 0.33
N ARG A 46 4.71 -17.70 -0.02
CA ARG A 46 3.91 -17.61 -1.24
C ARG A 46 2.70 -16.71 -1.01
N ARG A 47 2.18 -16.10 -2.08
CA ARG A 47 0.95 -15.30 -1.99
C ARG A 47 -0.21 -16.22 -1.60
N PHE A 48 -0.77 -15.97 -0.42
CA PHE A 48 -1.93 -16.69 0.09
C PHE A 48 -3.15 -16.28 -0.74
N ALA A 49 -3.92 -17.25 -1.22
CA ALA A 49 -5.16 -17.02 -1.95
C ALA A 49 -6.32 -17.62 -1.16
N VAL A 50 -7.46 -16.92 -1.16
CA VAL A 50 -8.72 -17.42 -0.59
C VAL A 50 -9.69 -17.58 -1.75
N GLY A 51 -9.91 -18.83 -2.18
CA GLY A 51 -10.60 -19.12 -3.44
C GLY A 51 -9.76 -18.69 -4.65
N ASP A 52 -10.39 -18.01 -5.61
CA ASP A 52 -9.75 -17.54 -6.85
C ASP A 52 -9.06 -16.17 -6.73
N HIS A 53 -9.05 -15.57 -5.53
CA HIS A 53 -8.50 -14.23 -5.31
C HIS A 53 -7.33 -14.25 -4.33
N PRO A 54 -6.23 -13.52 -4.63
CA PRO A 54 -5.15 -13.36 -3.67
C PRO A 54 -5.71 -12.66 -2.42
N ALA A 55 -5.45 -13.24 -1.26
CA ALA A 55 -5.82 -12.62 -0.01
C ALA A 55 -4.98 -11.36 0.19
N THR A 56 -5.61 -10.31 0.68
CA THR A 56 -4.94 -9.05 0.97
C THR A 56 -5.08 -8.68 2.43
N THR A 57 -4.08 -7.99 2.94
CA THR A 57 -4.10 -7.27 4.21
C THR A 57 -4.20 -5.79 3.92
N THR A 58 -5.01 -5.09 4.71
CA THR A 58 -5.16 -3.64 4.57
C THR A 58 -4.65 -2.95 5.83
N THR A 59 -3.73 -2.01 5.63
CA THR A 59 -3.14 -1.19 6.70
C THR A 59 -3.60 0.25 6.52
N GLU A 60 -4.24 0.81 7.55
CA GLU A 60 -4.62 2.22 7.59
C GLU A 60 -3.57 3.02 8.37
N ILE A 61 -2.95 3.99 7.71
CA ILE A 61 -1.96 4.90 8.28
C ILE A 61 -2.65 6.26 8.45
N ARG A 62 -2.87 6.68 9.70
CA ARG A 62 -3.51 7.98 9.99
C ARG A 62 -2.56 9.13 9.66
N ILE A 63 -3.12 10.17 9.06
CA ILE A 63 -2.41 11.43 8.82
C ILE A 63 -2.65 12.34 10.03
N GLU A 64 -1.66 12.42 10.91
CA GLU A 64 -1.70 13.39 12.00
C GLU A 64 -1.50 14.79 11.43
N ARG A 65 -2.56 15.60 11.47
CA ARG A 65 -2.43 17.04 11.22
C ARG A 65 -1.98 17.66 12.53
N SER A 66 -0.69 17.98 12.64
CA SER A 66 -0.22 18.87 13.70
C SER A 66 -1.05 20.14 13.65
N THR A 67 -1.95 20.32 14.61
CA THR A 67 -2.67 21.58 14.79
C THR A 67 -1.62 22.64 15.08
N SER A 68 -1.42 23.55 14.12
CA SER A 68 -0.59 24.75 14.28
C SER A 68 -1.23 25.72 15.26
#